data_AF-A0A497J686-F1
#
_entry.id   AF-A0A497J686-F1
#
_cell.length_a   1.000
_cell.length_b   1.000
_cell.length_c   1.000
_cell.angle_alpha   90.00
_cell.angle_beta   90.00
_cell.angle_gamma   90.00
#
_symmetry.space_group_name_H-M   'P 1'
#
loop_
_entity.id
_entity.type
_entity.pdbx_description
1 polymer ?
#
loop_
_entity_poly.entity_id
_entity_poly.type
_entity_poly.pdbx_seq_one_letter_code
_entity_poly.pdbx_strand_id
1 'polypeptide(L)'
;KTGIVEIKHGKIVRAEEKPKKPFSNIGIAGIYVFENDIYKAIEKTKPMHTSELEVTTSINILAKDRKVVPYFIKNPRVNINTPRDVWRAEEIVKSLSF
;
A
#
# COMPACT_ATOMS: atom_id res chain seq x y z
N LYS A 1 -4.98 5.04 8.87
CA LYS A 1 -3.50 4.89 8.79
C LYS A 1 -3.20 3.84 7.71
N THR A 2 -2.16 4.01 6.90
CA THR A 2 -1.85 3.17 5.74
C THR A 2 -0.41 2.64 5.83
N GLY A 3 -0.06 1.61 5.05
CA GLY A 3 1.32 1.18 4.86
C GLY A 3 2.19 2.28 4.22
N ILE A 4 3.45 2.35 4.66
CA ILE A 4 4.44 3.36 4.23
C ILE A 4 5.60 2.65 3.54
N VAL A 5 6.13 3.25 2.46
CA VAL A 5 7.23 2.68 1.67
C VAL A 5 8.42 3.62 1.50
N GLU A 6 9.62 3.08 1.52
CA GLU A 6 10.86 3.77 1.17
C GLU A 6 11.27 3.33 -0.24
N ILE A 7 11.59 4.31 -1.09
CA ILE A 7 11.99 4.06 -2.48
C ILE A 7 13.43 4.53 -2.68
N LYS A 8 14.28 3.68 -3.26
CA LYS A 8 15.64 4.02 -3.70
C LYS A 8 15.85 3.52 -5.12
N HIS A 9 16.43 4.37 -5.97
CA HIS A 9 16.72 4.04 -7.37
C HIS A 9 15.51 3.43 -8.12
N GLY A 10 14.32 3.99 -7.89
CA GLY A 10 13.07 3.54 -8.51
C GLY A 10 12.53 2.19 -8.02
N LYS A 11 13.04 1.66 -6.90
CA LYS A 11 12.60 0.39 -6.31
C LYS A 11 12.15 0.59 -4.86
N ILE A 12 11.15 -0.17 -4.42
CA ILE A 12 10.79 -0.25 -3.00
C ILE A 12 11.89 -1.03 -2.26
N VAL A 13 12.46 -0.44 -1.22
CA VAL A 13 13.52 -1.06 -0.39
C VAL A 13 13.06 -1.36 1.04
N ARG A 14 11.96 -0.74 1.47
CA ARG A 14 11.32 -0.96 2.77
C ARG A 14 9.84 -0.70 2.65
N ALA A 15 9.03 -1.56 3.25
CA ALA A 15 7.60 -1.35 3.40
C ALA A 15 7.17 -1.77 4.81
N GLU A 16 6.36 -0.96 5.49
CA GLU A 16 5.81 -1.31 6.81
C GLU A 16 4.35 -0.89 6.92
N GLU A 17 3.55 -1.77 7.50
CA GLU A 17 2.15 -1.47 7.76
C GLU A 17 2.03 -0.53 8.96
N LYS A 18 1.42 0.65 8.74
CA LYS A 18 1.05 1.62 9.78
C LYS A 18 2.17 1.86 10.82
N PRO A 19 3.41 2.19 10.41
CA PRO A 19 4.53 2.33 11.34
C PRO A 19 4.23 3.41 12.39
N LYS A 20 4.63 3.16 13.65
CA LYS A 20 4.45 4.13 14.75
C LYS A 20 5.11 5.48 14.44
N LYS A 21 6.29 5.43 13.80
CA LYS A 21 7.01 6.59 13.28
C LYS A 21 7.23 6.39 11.78
N PRO A 22 6.57 7.16 10.90
CA PRO A 22 6.74 7.02 9.46
C PRO A 22 8.17 7.37 9.05
N PHE A 23 8.78 6.54 8.20
CA PHE A 23 10.13 6.75 7.64
C PHE A 23 10.11 7.39 6.25
N SER A 24 8.92 7.58 5.67
CA SER A 24 8.69 8.34 4.44
C SER A 24 7.28 8.93 4.45
N ASN A 25 6.99 9.79 3.48
CA ASN A 25 5.66 10.34 3.21
C ASN A 25 4.90 9.58 2.10
N ILE A 26 5.39 8.40 1.68
CA ILE A 26 4.83 7.67 0.55
C ILE A 26 3.95 6.53 1.08
N GLY A 27 2.63 6.72 0.95
CA GLY A 27 1.63 5.75 1.39
C GLY A 27 1.21 4.77 0.29
N ILE A 28 0.88 3.54 0.67
CA ILE A 28 0.38 2.52 -0.26
C ILE A 28 -1.11 2.76 -0.56
N ALA A 29 -1.46 2.77 -1.84
CA ALA A 29 -2.81 3.05 -2.30
C ALA A 29 -3.80 1.87 -2.16
N GLY A 30 -3.29 0.64 -2.00
CA GLY A 30 -4.10 -0.58 -2.03
C GLY A 30 -4.32 -1.13 -3.43
N ILE A 31 -3.47 -0.76 -4.39
CA ILE A 31 -3.49 -1.26 -5.78
C ILE A 31 -2.18 -1.99 -6.02
N TYR A 32 -2.27 -3.24 -6.48
CA TYR A 32 -1.13 -4.11 -6.64
C TYR A 32 -1.22 -4.91 -7.94
N VAL A 33 -0.07 -5.17 -8.55
CA VAL A 33 0.10 -6.15 -9.61
C VAL A 33 1.20 -7.08 -9.14
N PHE A 34 0.89 -8.37 -9.02
CA PHE A 34 1.81 -9.38 -8.51
C PHE A 34 2.06 -10.47 -9.54
N GLU A 35 3.30 -10.94 -9.60
CA GLU A 35 3.63 -12.24 -10.17
C GLU A 35 3.54 -13.33 -9.08
N ASN A 36 3.68 -14.59 -9.47
CA ASN A 36 3.55 -15.75 -8.58
C ASN A 36 4.59 -15.77 -7.43
N ASP A 37 5.67 -15.01 -7.52
CA ASP A 37 6.68 -14.93 -6.46
C ASP A 37 6.13 -14.32 -5.16
N ILE A 38 5.02 -13.58 -5.21
CA ILE A 38 4.34 -13.05 -4.02
C ILE A 38 3.89 -14.16 -3.07
N TYR A 39 3.50 -15.34 -3.56
CA TYR A 39 3.01 -16.44 -2.71
C TYR A 39 4.08 -16.90 -1.72
N LYS A 40 5.35 -16.99 -2.16
CA LYS A 40 6.48 -17.32 -1.28
C LYS A 40 6.71 -16.26 -0.20
N ALA A 41 6.37 -15.00 -0.48
CA ALA A 41 6.48 -13.93 0.51
C ALA A 41 5.29 -13.95 1.49
N ILE A 42 4.08 -14.27 1.01
CA ILE A 42 2.88 -14.46 1.83
C ILE A 42 3.08 -15.62 2.82
N GLU A 43 3.61 -16.76 2.38
CA GLU A 43 3.91 -17.91 3.26
C GLU A 43 4.88 -17.56 4.40
N LYS A 44 5.81 -16.63 4.15
CA LYS A 44 6.76 -16.13 5.15
C LYS A 44 6.19 -15.01 6.02
N THR A 45 5.02 -14.47 5.67
CA THR A 45 4.41 -13.34 6.38
C THR A 45 3.84 -13.84 7.71
N LYS A 46 4.28 -13.22 8.81
CA LYS A 46 3.74 -13.50 10.14
C LYS A 46 2.60 -12.53 10.45
N PRO A 47 1.49 -12.99 11.03
CA PRO A 47 0.42 -12.11 11.46
C PRO A 47 0.94 -11.17 12.56
N MET A 48 0.67 -9.87 12.42
CA MET A 48 1.06 -8.87 13.41
C MET A 48 0.05 -8.77 14.55
N HIS A 49 -1.24 -8.83 14.23
CA HIS A 49 -2.36 -8.81 15.18
C HIS A 49 -3.51 -9.68 14.62
N THR A 50 -4.27 -10.34 15.50
CA THR A 50 -5.61 -10.88 15.18
C THR A 50 -5.73 -11.62 13.83
N SER A 51 -4.97 -12.69 13.63
CA SER A 51 -5.05 -13.63 12.48
C SER A 51 -4.84 -13.08 11.07
N GLU A 52 -4.68 -11.77 10.88
CA GLU A 52 -4.54 -11.17 9.56
C GLU A 52 -3.08 -11.13 9.09
N LEU A 53 -2.88 -11.44 7.81
CA LEU A 53 -1.62 -11.25 7.11
C LEU A 53 -1.62 -9.91 6.39
N GLU A 54 -0.67 -9.06 6.73
CA GLU A 54 -0.55 -7.74 6.13
C GLU A 54 0.21 -7.83 4.80
N VAL A 55 -0.45 -7.46 3.69
CA VAL A 55 0.17 -7.47 2.35
C VAL A 55 1.43 -6.60 2.29
N THR A 56 1.45 -5.49 3.04
CA THR A 56 2.62 -4.60 3.17
C THR A 56 3.85 -5.35 3.70
N THR A 57 3.64 -6.29 4.62
CA THR A 57 4.71 -7.15 5.15
C THR A 57 5.20 -8.14 4.10
N SER A 58 4.28 -8.75 3.32
CA SER A 58 4.66 -9.62 2.20
C SER A 58 5.46 -8.87 1.14
N ILE A 59 5.06 -7.64 0.80
CA ILE A 59 5.80 -6.76 -0.13
C ILE A 59 7.22 -6.47 0.40
N ASN A 60 7.35 -6.20 1.71
CA ASN A 60 8.65 -5.96 2.32
C ASN A 60 9.55 -7.20 2.28
N ILE A 61 8.98 -8.40 2.44
CA ILE A 61 9.71 -9.66 2.31
C ILE A 61 10.15 -9.85 0.85
N LEU A 62 9.23 -9.68 -0.10
CA LEU A 62 9.50 -9.84 -1.53
C LEU A 62 10.60 -8.88 -2.02
N ALA A 63 10.57 -7.63 -1.56
CA ALA A 63 11.51 -6.58 -1.94
C ALA A 63 12.98 -6.88 -1.54
N LYS A 64 13.22 -7.85 -0.65
CA LYS A 64 14.59 -8.28 -0.29
C LYS A 64 15.25 -9.10 -1.39
N ASP A 65 14.47 -9.91 -2.09
CA ASP A 65 14.97 -10.90 -3.05
C ASP A 65 14.59 -10.55 -4.51
N ARG A 66 13.61 -9.66 -4.69
CA ARG A 66 13.01 -9.34 -6.00
C ARG A 66 12.86 -7.84 -6.21
N LYS A 67 12.82 -7.43 -7.48
CA LYS A 67 12.60 -6.03 -7.86
C LYS A 67 11.12 -5.69 -7.73
N VAL A 68 10.77 -4.90 -6.71
CA VAL A 68 9.43 -4.31 -6.56
C VAL A 68 9.49 -2.85 -6.97
N VAL A 69 8.64 -2.43 -7.91
CA VAL A 69 8.60 -1.06 -8.44
C VAL A 69 7.31 -0.35 -8.01
N PRO A 70 7.38 0.95 -7.65
CA PRO A 70 6.21 1.74 -7.34
C PRO A 70 5.54 2.25 -8.63
N TYR A 71 4.22 2.46 -8.58
CA TYR A 71 3.49 3.25 -9.56
C TYR A 71 2.77 4.40 -8.84
N PHE A 72 3.02 5.64 -9.27
CA PHE A 72 2.44 6.83 -8.64
C PHE A 72 1.12 7.20 -9.31
N ILE A 73 0.05 7.19 -8.51
CA ILE A 73 -1.28 7.63 -8.93
C ILE A 73 -1.34 9.15 -8.78
N LYS A 74 -1.67 9.85 -9.87
CA LYS A 74 -1.79 11.33 -9.88
C LYS A 74 -3.16 11.83 -9.43
N ASN A 75 -4.17 10.96 -9.49
CA ASN A 75 -5.55 11.30 -9.16
C ASN A 75 -5.81 11.22 -7.64
N PRO A 76 -6.84 11.93 -7.13
CA PRO A 76 -7.27 11.81 -5.76
C PRO A 76 -7.63 10.36 -5.39
N ARG A 77 -7.27 9.96 -4.18
CA ARG A 77 -7.67 8.69 -3.57
C ARG A 77 -8.52 8.97 -2.35
N VAL A 78 -9.64 8.27 -2.23
CA VAL A 78 -10.42 8.17 -0.99
C VAL A 78 -10.48 6.72 -0.55
N ASN A 79 -10.29 6.48 0.74
CA ASN A 79 -10.57 5.17 1.33
C ASN A 79 -11.95 5.23 1.99
N ILE A 80 -12.92 4.51 1.45
CA ILE A 80 -14.33 4.61 1.90
C ILE A 80 -14.55 3.62 3.04
N ASN A 81 -14.64 4.11 4.28
CA ASN A 81 -14.89 3.28 5.47
C ASN A 81 -16.12 3.73 6.26
N THR A 82 -16.58 4.95 6.04
CA THR A 82 -17.68 5.60 6.76
C THR A 82 -18.62 6.28 5.78
N PRO A 83 -19.88 6.56 6.17
CA PRO A 83 -20.80 7.34 5.33
C PRO A 83 -20.25 8.71 4.92
N ARG A 84 -19.43 9.35 5.77
CA ARG A 84 -18.79 10.64 5.44
C ARG A 84 -17.75 10.50 4.31
N ASP A 85 -17.08 9.36 4.22
CA ASP A 85 -16.13 9.11 3.12
C ASP A 85 -16.85 8.99 1.76
N VAL A 86 -18.11 8.50 1.77
CA VAL A 86 -18.95 8.44 0.56
C VAL A 86 -19.25 9.84 0.04
N TRP A 87 -19.69 10.76 0.91
CA TRP A 87 -19.92 12.15 0.51
C TRP A 87 -18.65 12.80 -0.03
N ARG A 88 -17.51 12.57 0.61
CA ARG A 88 -16.22 13.07 0.12
C ARG A 88 -15.87 12.51 -1.26
N ALA A 89 -16.12 11.22 -1.49
CA ALA A 89 -15.90 10.60 -2.79
C ALA A 89 -16.83 11.21 -3.86
N GLU A 90 -18.10 11.47 -3.51
CA GLU A 90 -19.07 12.12 -4.38
C GLU A 90 -18.64 13.54 -4.77
N GLU A 91 -18.18 14.35 -3.83
CA GLU A 91 -17.64 15.69 -4.11
C GLU A 91 -16.46 15.64 -5.10
N ILE A 92 -15.55 14.68 -4.92
CA ILE A 92 -14.42 14.49 -5.84
C ILE A 92 -14.93 14.12 -7.22
N VAL A 93 -15.82 13.13 -7.33
CA VAL A 93 -16.38 12.70 -8.62
C VAL A 93 -17.10 13.87 -9.32
N LYS A 94 -17.89 14.66 -8.60
CA LYS A 94 -18.55 15.86 -9.13
C LYS A 94 -17.56 16.93 -9.59
N SER A 95 -16.42 17.06 -8.91
CA SER A 95 -15.36 18.02 -9.29
C SER A 95 -14.57 17.60 -10.53
N LEU A 96 -14.58 16.30 -10.86
CA LEU A 96 -14.00 15.77 -12.08
C LEU A 96 -15.01 16.01 -13.21
N SER A 97 -14.90 17.16 -13.87
CA SER A 97 -15.66 17.45 -15.08
C SER A 97 -15.33 16.41 -16.16
N PHE A 98 -16.35 15.69 -16.63
CA PHE A 98 -16.30 14.85 -17.83
C PHE A 98 -16.91 15.60 -19.00
#